data_AF-A0A350JJS2-F1
#
_entry.id   AF-A0A350JJS2-F1
#
_cell.length_a   1.000
_cell.length_b   1.000
_cell.length_c   1.000
_cell.angle_alpha   90.00
_cell.angle_beta   90.00
_cell.angle_gamma   90.00
#
_symmetry.space_group_name_H-M   'P 1'
#
loop_
_entity.id
_entity.type
_entity.pdbx_description
1 polymer ?
#
loop_
_entity_poly.entity_id
_entity_poly.type
_entity_poly.pdbx_seq_one_letter_code
_entity_poly.pdbx_strand_id
1 'polypeptide(L)'
;GAEQFDAALPLLVVHVLPAGLKGLVLAGLLAALMSSLSSVFNSCSTLFTIDIYKKIRPQSSESKLVIVGQLATVVLVVLGLAWIPMLNLIEGGLFQKLQSIQAYIAPPIAAVFLLGLFMKRLNYNGAMASLIFGAVLGVFRLILELNKSQLSGFLYYFADINFLHFALLLFFLCSIILIAVSYLKPLKEPRNLELVTYSRSKTAFNSLNVGLSIGLVLLVLCLWIFFA
;
A
#
# COMPACT_ATOMS: atom_id res chain seq x y z
N GLY A 1 0.69 -29.81 4.78
CA GLY A 1 -0.57 -29.04 4.80
C GLY A 1 -0.21 -27.61 5.10
N ALA A 2 -0.68 -26.66 4.28
CA ALA A 2 -0.42 -25.21 4.29
C ALA A 2 0.70 -24.76 5.26
N GLU A 3 1.86 -24.51 4.68
CA GLU A 3 3.18 -24.37 5.31
C GLU A 3 3.22 -23.38 6.49
N GLN A 4 3.76 -23.86 7.61
CA GLN A 4 3.91 -23.20 8.91
C GLN A 4 4.94 -22.05 8.95
N PHE A 5 5.30 -21.42 7.83
CA PHE A 5 6.31 -20.35 7.82
C PHE A 5 5.93 -19.19 8.76
N ASP A 6 4.65 -18.81 8.76
CA ASP A 6 4.15 -17.69 9.57
C ASP A 6 4.05 -18.06 11.06
N ALA A 7 4.02 -19.35 11.40
CA ALA A 7 3.96 -19.85 12.77
C ALA A 7 5.34 -20.01 13.43
N ALA A 8 6.43 -19.80 12.68
CA ALA A 8 7.79 -20.02 13.15
C ALA A 8 8.13 -19.19 14.40
N LEU A 9 7.84 -17.88 14.38
CA LEU A 9 8.12 -16.99 15.52
C LEU A 9 7.29 -17.35 16.76
N PRO A 10 5.95 -17.51 16.70
CA PRO A 10 5.17 -17.98 17.84
C PRO A 10 5.62 -19.34 18.39
N LEU A 11 5.96 -20.29 17.52
CA LEU A 11 6.41 -21.62 17.94
C LEU A 11 7.77 -21.57 18.65
N LEU A 12 8.71 -20.75 18.17
CA LEU A 12 9.99 -20.53 18.85
C LEU A 12 9.80 -19.91 20.24
N VAL A 13 8.95 -18.89 20.36
CA VAL A 13 8.59 -18.28 21.65
C VAL A 13 8.00 -19.34 22.58
N VAL A 14 7.16 -20.23 22.06
CA VAL A 14 6.51 -21.25 22.87
C VAL A 14 7.47 -22.37 23.30
N HIS A 15 8.40 -22.79 22.45
CA HIS A 15 9.27 -23.94 22.74
C HIS A 15 10.61 -23.59 23.40
N VAL A 16 11.12 -22.37 23.19
CA VAL A 16 12.48 -22.00 23.65
C VAL A 16 12.46 -21.19 24.94
N LEU A 17 11.44 -20.38 25.20
CA LEU A 17 11.45 -19.47 26.34
C LEU A 17 10.95 -20.10 27.65
N PRO A 18 11.55 -19.73 28.80
CA PRO A 18 11.12 -20.20 30.11
C PRO A 18 9.74 -19.61 30.49
N ALA A 19 9.10 -20.24 31.48
CA ALA A 19 7.87 -19.73 32.08
C ALA A 19 8.08 -18.30 32.62
N GLY A 20 7.05 -17.45 32.51
CA GLY A 20 7.15 -16.01 32.77
C GLY A 20 7.52 -15.20 31.53
N LEU A 21 8.71 -15.41 30.94
CA LEU A 21 9.13 -14.69 29.71
C LEU A 21 8.25 -15.02 28.51
N LYS A 22 7.82 -16.28 28.38
CA LYS A 22 6.82 -16.70 27.39
C LYS A 22 5.55 -15.84 27.46
N GLY A 23 5.01 -15.64 28.66
CA GLY A 23 3.79 -14.85 28.87
C GLY A 23 4.00 -13.38 28.52
N LEU A 24 5.14 -12.81 28.92
CA LEU A 24 5.50 -11.43 28.62
C LEU A 24 5.63 -11.18 27.11
N VAL A 25 6.32 -12.06 26.38
CA VAL A 25 6.48 -11.93 24.92
C VAL A 25 5.14 -12.09 24.20
N LEU A 26 4.32 -13.08 24.57
CA LEU A 26 2.99 -13.27 23.96
C LEU A 26 2.07 -12.06 24.23
N ALA A 27 2.09 -11.52 25.45
CA ALA A 27 1.34 -10.31 25.77
C ALA A 27 1.81 -9.11 24.95
N GLY A 28 3.13 -8.93 24.79
CA GLY A 28 3.70 -7.88 23.95
C GLY A 28 3.33 -8.01 22.46
N LEU A 29 3.36 -9.23 21.92
CA LEU A 29 2.92 -9.51 20.54
C LEU A 29 1.44 -9.18 20.34
N LEU A 30 0.57 -9.61 21.26
CA LEU A 30 -0.86 -9.30 21.19
C LEU A 30 -1.11 -7.79 21.32
N ALA A 31 -0.42 -7.10 22.24
CA ALA A 31 -0.52 -5.66 22.40
C ALA A 31 -0.07 -4.91 21.14
N ALA A 32 1.04 -5.32 20.52
CA ALA A 32 1.52 -4.74 19.26
C ALA A 32 0.51 -4.95 18.12
N LEU A 33 -0.06 -6.15 18.00
CA LEU A 33 -1.09 -6.46 17.01
C LEU A 33 -2.34 -5.59 17.19
N MET A 34 -2.83 -5.45 18.43
CA MET A 34 -3.99 -4.61 18.74
C MET A 34 -3.72 -3.13 18.43
N SER A 35 -2.51 -2.64 18.70
CA SER A 35 -2.09 -1.29 18.35
C SER A 35 -2.10 -1.04 16.83
N SER A 36 -1.50 -1.94 16.05
CA SER A 36 -1.51 -1.85 14.58
C SER A 36 -2.93 -1.91 14.01
N LEU A 37 -3.77 -2.84 14.49
CA LEU A 37 -5.16 -2.96 14.06
C LEU A 37 -5.96 -1.70 14.38
N SER A 38 -5.84 -1.18 15.60
CA SER A 38 -6.50 0.07 16.00
C SER A 38 -6.09 1.24 15.12
N SER A 39 -4.81 1.36 14.76
CA SER A 39 -4.31 2.41 13.87
C SER A 39 -4.89 2.32 12.46
N VAL A 40 -4.92 1.11 11.87
CA VAL A 40 -5.50 0.88 10.54
C VAL A 40 -7.00 1.17 10.54
N PHE A 41 -7.75 0.64 11.51
CA PHE A 41 -9.19 0.85 11.60
C PHE A 41 -9.55 2.32 11.82
N ASN A 42 -8.79 3.04 12.65
CA ASN A 42 -9.01 4.46 12.87
C ASN A 42 -8.72 5.28 11.61
N SER A 43 -7.66 4.96 10.87
CA SER A 43 -7.31 5.63 9.62
C SER A 43 -8.38 5.40 8.54
N CYS A 44 -8.83 4.16 8.35
CA CYS A 44 -9.90 3.84 7.40
C CYS A 44 -11.25 4.47 7.78
N SER A 45 -11.57 4.47 9.07
CA SER A 45 -12.76 5.14 9.60
C SER A 45 -12.73 6.64 9.33
N THR A 46 -11.60 7.29 9.58
CA THR A 46 -11.41 8.72 9.31
C THR A 46 -11.52 9.03 7.82
N LEU A 47 -10.88 8.24 6.96
CA LEU A 47 -10.97 8.36 5.50
C LEU A 47 -12.43 8.26 5.04
N PHE A 48 -13.16 7.23 5.48
CA PHE A 48 -14.58 7.09 5.11
C PHE A 48 -15.43 8.25 5.64
N THR A 49 -15.20 8.67 6.87
CA THR A 49 -16.04 9.68 7.53
C THR A 49 -15.80 11.08 6.99
N ILE A 50 -14.54 11.46 6.78
CA ILE A 50 -14.16 12.82 6.35
C ILE A 50 -14.18 12.92 4.82
N ASP A 51 -13.54 12.00 4.11
CA ASP A 51 -13.35 12.14 2.66
C ASP A 51 -14.59 11.73 1.85
N ILE A 52 -15.40 10.81 2.39
CA ILE A 52 -16.63 10.33 1.73
C ILE A 52 -17.87 10.92 2.41
N TYR A 53 -18.14 10.58 3.67
CA TYR A 53 -19.42 10.92 4.32
C TYR A 53 -19.61 12.43 4.50
N LYS A 54 -18.62 13.15 5.04
CA LYS A 54 -18.69 14.61 5.23
C LYS A 54 -18.74 15.36 3.91
N LYS A 55 -18.10 14.86 2.86
CA LYS A 55 -18.19 15.45 1.50
C LYS A 55 -19.58 15.32 0.89
N ILE A 56 -20.29 14.22 1.15
CA ILE A 56 -21.67 14.00 0.70
C ILE A 56 -22.67 14.75 1.59
N ARG A 57 -22.43 14.82 2.91
CA ARG A 57 -23.28 15.51 3.90
C ARG A 57 -22.48 16.55 4.69
N PRO A 58 -22.24 17.73 4.11
CA PRO A 58 -21.36 18.75 4.69
C PRO A 58 -21.88 19.36 6.00
N GLN A 59 -23.20 19.31 6.25
CA GLN A 59 -23.84 19.85 7.46
C GLN A 59 -23.91 18.85 8.63
N SER A 60 -23.11 17.78 8.61
CA SER A 60 -23.11 16.76 9.67
C SER A 60 -22.42 17.27 10.93
N SER A 61 -23.10 17.19 12.08
CA SER A 61 -22.54 17.50 13.40
C SER A 61 -21.41 16.54 13.80
N GLU A 62 -20.44 17.00 14.58
CA GLU A 62 -19.29 16.19 15.02
C GLU A 62 -19.69 14.88 15.71
N SER A 63 -20.69 14.90 16.60
CA SER A 63 -21.18 13.69 17.27
C SER A 63 -21.70 12.63 16.29
N LYS A 64 -22.30 13.06 15.16
CA LYS A 64 -22.76 12.15 14.11
C LYS A 64 -21.57 11.57 13.33
N LEU A 65 -20.53 12.36 13.09
CA LEU A 65 -19.32 11.87 12.43
C LEU A 65 -18.64 10.78 13.26
N VAL A 66 -18.56 10.92 14.59
CA VAL A 66 -18.01 9.89 15.47
C VAL A 66 -18.81 8.58 15.39
N ILE A 67 -20.14 8.64 15.43
CA ILE A 67 -20.99 7.44 15.33
C ILE A 67 -20.82 6.76 13.96
N VAL A 68 -20.79 7.54 12.87
CA VAL A 68 -20.54 7.02 11.52
C VAL A 68 -19.16 6.37 11.43
N GLY A 69 -18.15 6.98 12.06
CA GLY A 69 -16.81 6.41 12.12
C GLY A 69 -16.76 5.08 12.87
N GLN A 70 -17.43 4.96 14.01
CA GLN A 70 -17.54 3.71 14.75
C GLN A 70 -18.26 2.63 13.94
N LEU A 71 -19.35 2.98 13.26
CA LEU A 71 -20.08 2.06 12.38
C LEU A 71 -19.21 1.60 11.20
N ALA A 72 -18.45 2.51 10.59
CA ALA A 72 -17.52 2.17 9.53
C ALA A 72 -16.45 1.17 10.01
N THR A 73 -15.92 1.34 11.23
CA THR A 73 -15.00 0.37 11.83
C THR A 73 -15.63 -1.00 11.98
N VAL A 74 -16.87 -1.10 12.48
CA VAL A 74 -17.58 -2.39 12.61
C VAL A 74 -17.74 -3.07 11.24
N VAL A 75 -18.16 -2.32 10.22
CA VAL A 75 -18.29 -2.84 8.86
C VAL A 75 -16.95 -3.31 8.30
N LEU A 76 -15.88 -2.55 8.51
CA LEU A 76 -14.52 -2.91 8.08
C LEU A 76 -14.02 -4.20 8.75
N VAL A 77 -14.31 -4.40 10.04
CA VAL A 77 -13.97 -5.64 10.75
C VAL A 77 -14.71 -6.83 10.13
N VAL A 78 -16.02 -6.70 9.89
CA VAL A 78 -16.81 -7.77 9.27
C VAL A 78 -16.31 -8.12 7.87
N LEU A 79 -16.04 -7.11 7.04
CA LEU A 79 -15.48 -7.32 5.70
C LEU A 79 -14.07 -7.94 5.75
N GLY A 80 -13.23 -7.52 6.70
CA GLY A 80 -11.90 -8.09 6.91
C GLY A 80 -11.95 -9.57 7.29
N LEU A 81 -12.86 -9.95 8.20
CA LEU A 81 -13.09 -11.35 8.57
C LEU A 81 -13.62 -12.17 7.38
N ALA A 82 -14.53 -11.61 6.59
CA ALA A 82 -15.04 -12.24 5.38
C ALA A 82 -13.97 -12.43 4.30
N TRP A 83 -12.89 -11.65 4.32
CA TRP A 83 -11.79 -11.72 3.35
C TRP A 83 -10.74 -12.79 3.68
N ILE A 84 -10.65 -13.26 4.93
CA ILE A 84 -9.70 -14.30 5.36
C ILE A 84 -9.67 -15.53 4.43
N PRO A 85 -10.79 -16.16 4.05
CA PRO A 85 -10.76 -17.33 3.16
C PRO A 85 -10.14 -17.04 1.80
N MET A 86 -10.23 -15.80 1.32
CA MET A 86 -9.65 -15.39 0.03
C MET A 86 -8.13 -15.49 0.03
N LEU A 87 -7.49 -15.25 1.19
CA LEU A 87 -6.03 -15.37 1.33
C LEU A 87 -5.54 -16.81 1.12
N ASN A 88 -6.38 -17.81 1.34
CA ASN A 88 -5.98 -19.22 1.11
C ASN A 88 -5.88 -19.56 -0.38
N LEU A 89 -6.46 -18.74 -1.27
CA LEU A 89 -6.40 -18.94 -2.72
C LEU A 89 -5.13 -18.33 -3.34
N ILE A 90 -4.45 -17.42 -2.64
CA ILE A 90 -3.19 -16.83 -3.08
C ILE A 90 -2.04 -17.72 -2.60
N GLU A 91 -1.13 -18.07 -3.51
CA GLU A 91 0.05 -18.88 -3.24
C GLU A 91 1.12 -18.07 -2.45
N GLY A 92 1.91 -18.75 -1.60
CA GLY A 92 3.00 -18.16 -0.82
C GLY A 92 2.71 -17.96 0.68
N GLY A 93 3.68 -17.44 1.43
CA GLY A 93 3.51 -17.10 2.85
C GLY A 93 2.70 -15.82 3.08
N LEU A 94 2.20 -15.57 4.29
CA LEU A 94 1.31 -14.44 4.58
C LEU A 94 1.92 -13.09 4.15
N PHE A 95 3.21 -12.89 4.40
CA PHE A 95 3.91 -11.66 3.98
C PHE A 95 3.88 -11.48 2.46
N GLN A 96 4.12 -12.54 1.68
CA GLN A 96 4.09 -12.48 0.23
C GLN A 96 2.69 -12.15 -0.28
N LYS A 97 1.63 -12.75 0.30
CA LYS A 97 0.24 -12.45 -0.04
C LYS A 97 -0.14 -11.00 0.24
N LEU A 98 0.29 -10.48 1.39
CA LEU A 98 0.05 -9.08 1.76
C LEU A 98 0.79 -8.11 0.83
N GLN A 99 2.03 -8.44 0.45
CA GLN A 99 2.81 -7.62 -0.47
C GLN A 99 2.28 -7.68 -1.89
N SER A 100 1.76 -8.84 -2.32
CA SER A 100 1.18 -9.02 -3.65
C SER A 100 -0.01 -8.09 -3.84
N ILE A 101 -0.97 -8.08 -2.90
CA ILE A 101 -2.15 -7.20 -2.94
C ILE A 101 -1.73 -5.73 -2.94
N GLN A 102 -0.80 -5.34 -2.08
CA GLN A 102 -0.28 -3.96 -2.03
C GLN A 102 0.36 -3.54 -3.35
N ALA A 103 1.07 -4.46 -4.00
CA ALA A 103 1.74 -4.24 -5.27
C ALA A 103 0.78 -4.01 -6.45
N TYR A 104 -0.51 -4.35 -6.32
CA TYR A 104 -1.51 -4.04 -7.36
C TYR A 104 -2.18 -2.68 -7.18
N ILE A 105 -2.10 -2.10 -5.97
CA ILE A 105 -2.77 -0.85 -5.61
C ILE A 105 -1.78 0.32 -5.53
N ALA A 106 -0.55 0.07 -5.08
CA ALA A 106 0.46 1.11 -4.88
C ALA A 106 0.97 1.77 -6.18
N PRO A 107 1.20 1.06 -7.31
CA PRO A 107 1.84 1.66 -8.49
C PRO A 107 1.10 2.85 -9.13
N PRO A 108 -0.24 2.82 -9.31
CA PRO A 108 -0.97 3.96 -9.86
C PRO A 108 -0.87 5.20 -8.97
N ILE A 109 -0.94 5.00 -7.65
CA ILE A 109 -0.80 6.07 -6.65
C ILE A 109 0.61 6.65 -6.73
N ALA A 110 1.63 5.79 -6.73
CA ALA A 110 3.03 6.19 -6.86
C ALA A 110 3.27 6.97 -8.16
N ALA A 111 2.71 6.56 -9.29
CA ALA A 111 2.85 7.24 -10.57
C ALA A 111 2.29 8.68 -10.52
N VAL A 112 1.08 8.85 -9.96
CA VAL A 112 0.45 10.18 -9.84
C VAL A 112 1.20 11.08 -8.87
N PHE A 113 1.61 10.57 -7.71
CA PHE A 113 2.33 11.40 -6.71
C PHE A 113 3.75 11.74 -7.16
N LEU A 114 4.52 10.75 -7.62
CA LEU A 114 5.91 10.95 -8.02
C LEU A 114 5.97 11.89 -9.23
N LEU A 115 5.23 11.60 -10.29
CA LEU A 115 5.24 12.47 -11.48
C LEU A 115 4.53 13.80 -11.20
N GLY A 116 3.48 13.82 -10.37
CA GLY A 116 2.79 15.05 -9.94
C GLY A 116 3.72 16.04 -9.23
N LEU A 117 4.67 15.52 -8.45
CA LEU A 117 5.65 16.31 -7.72
C LEU A 117 6.71 16.93 -8.64
N PHE A 118 7.16 16.21 -9.67
CA PHE A 118 8.20 16.68 -10.60
C PHE A 118 7.66 17.40 -11.86
N MET A 119 6.46 17.07 -12.33
CA MET A 119 5.87 17.58 -13.57
C MET A 119 4.69 18.51 -13.31
N LYS A 120 4.90 19.81 -13.45
CA LYS A 120 3.87 20.85 -13.29
C LYS A 120 2.74 20.79 -14.32
N ARG A 121 2.94 20.09 -15.44
CA ARG A 121 1.99 20.01 -16.56
C ARG A 121 0.88 18.96 -16.34
N LEU A 122 0.94 18.16 -15.29
CA LEU A 122 -0.05 17.12 -15.04
C LEU A 122 -1.40 17.68 -14.59
N ASN A 123 -2.49 17.08 -15.07
CA ASN A 123 -3.84 17.56 -14.82
C ASN A 123 -4.70 16.52 -14.08
N TYR A 124 -5.81 16.98 -13.50
CA TYR A 124 -6.75 16.15 -12.76
C TYR A 124 -7.30 14.99 -13.61
N ASN A 125 -7.57 15.24 -14.90
CA ASN A 125 -8.12 14.22 -15.80
C ASN A 125 -7.11 13.08 -16.06
N GLY A 126 -5.82 13.41 -16.22
CA GLY A 126 -4.75 12.44 -16.39
C GLY A 126 -4.50 11.65 -15.11
N ALA A 127 -4.50 12.31 -13.96
CA ALA A 127 -4.43 11.65 -12.66
C ALA A 127 -5.59 10.67 -12.46
N MET A 128 -6.83 11.11 -12.71
CA MET A 128 -8.01 10.26 -12.57
C MET A 128 -8.01 9.10 -13.57
N ALA A 129 -7.65 9.34 -14.83
CA ALA A 129 -7.56 8.28 -15.84
C ALA A 129 -6.50 7.23 -15.49
N SER A 130 -5.33 7.67 -15.00
CA SER A 130 -4.26 6.77 -14.55
C SER A 130 -4.67 5.94 -13.34
N LEU A 131 -5.31 6.56 -12.34
CA LEU A 131 -5.82 5.85 -11.15
C LEU A 131 -6.90 4.84 -11.50
N ILE A 132 -7.89 5.21 -12.33
CA ILE A 132 -8.96 4.29 -12.75
C ILE A 132 -8.39 3.14 -13.56
N PHE A 133 -7.54 3.42 -14.56
CA PHE A 133 -6.91 2.38 -15.37
C PHE A 133 -6.09 1.42 -14.50
N GLY A 134 -5.27 1.97 -13.60
CA GLY A 134 -4.46 1.21 -12.67
C GLY A 134 -5.29 0.35 -11.72
N ALA A 135 -6.39 0.89 -11.18
CA ALA A 135 -7.30 0.15 -10.33
C ALA A 135 -8.00 -0.99 -11.09
N VAL A 136 -8.46 -0.75 -12.32
CA VAL A 136 -9.08 -1.78 -13.17
C VAL A 136 -8.09 -2.90 -13.46
N LEU A 137 -6.86 -2.58 -13.89
CA LEU A 137 -5.85 -3.61 -14.15
C LEU A 137 -5.40 -4.35 -12.88
N GLY A 138 -5.27 -3.64 -11.76
CA GLY A 138 -4.91 -4.24 -10.47
C GLY A 138 -5.97 -5.21 -9.98
N VAL A 139 -7.25 -4.81 -10.00
CA VAL A 139 -8.39 -5.67 -9.65
C VAL A 139 -8.52 -6.84 -10.62
N PHE A 140 -8.37 -6.60 -11.93
CA PHE A 140 -8.39 -7.65 -12.93
C PHE A 140 -7.31 -8.70 -12.65
N ARG A 141 -6.07 -8.27 -12.38
CA ARG A 141 -4.98 -9.18 -12.05
C ARG A 141 -5.19 -9.89 -10.71
N LEU A 142 -5.79 -9.24 -9.72
CA LEU A 142 -6.19 -9.88 -8.46
C LEU A 142 -7.23 -10.99 -8.72
N ILE A 143 -8.27 -10.72 -9.50
CA ILE A 143 -9.30 -11.72 -9.84
C ILE A 143 -8.68 -12.92 -10.56
N LEU A 144 -7.73 -12.69 -11.48
CA LEU A 144 -7.04 -13.78 -12.18
C LEU A 144 -6.19 -14.62 -11.23
N GLU A 145 -5.43 -14.00 -10.32
CA GLU A 145 -4.63 -14.74 -9.33
C GLU A 145 -5.52 -15.58 -8.41
N LEU A 146 -6.68 -15.05 -8.02
CA LEU A 146 -7.63 -15.75 -7.16
C LEU A 146 -8.31 -16.95 -7.84
N ASN A 147 -8.36 -16.97 -9.18
CA ASN A 147 -8.94 -18.05 -9.98
C ASN A 147 -7.89 -18.85 -10.77
N LYS A 148 -6.62 -18.78 -10.36
CA LYS A 148 -5.48 -19.37 -11.09
C LYS A 148 -5.68 -20.85 -11.45
N SER A 149 -6.32 -21.63 -10.57
CA SER A 149 -6.59 -23.07 -10.77
C SER A 149 -7.58 -23.39 -11.89
N GLN A 150 -8.38 -22.43 -12.35
CA GLN A 150 -9.39 -22.61 -13.40
C GLN A 150 -8.98 -21.98 -14.74
N LEU A 151 -7.84 -21.29 -14.79
CA LEU A 151 -7.39 -20.54 -15.96
C LEU A 151 -6.46 -21.38 -16.84
N SER A 152 -6.68 -21.34 -18.16
CA SER A 152 -5.81 -21.94 -19.16
C SER A 152 -5.41 -20.93 -20.25
N GLY A 153 -4.20 -21.07 -20.81
CA GLY A 153 -3.70 -20.24 -21.91
C GLY A 153 -3.10 -18.90 -21.46
N PHE A 154 -3.28 -17.83 -22.25
CA PHE A 154 -2.67 -16.51 -22.02
C PHE A 154 -3.00 -15.91 -20.64
N LEU A 155 -4.22 -16.14 -20.13
CA LEU A 155 -4.64 -15.63 -18.82
C LEU A 155 -3.87 -16.29 -17.65
N TYR A 156 -3.47 -17.55 -17.78
CA TYR A 156 -2.63 -18.23 -16.79
C TYR A 156 -1.24 -17.60 -16.76
N TYR A 157 -0.61 -17.42 -17.93
CA TYR A 157 0.70 -16.78 -18.03
C TYR A 157 0.69 -15.36 -17.46
N PHE A 158 -0.38 -14.60 -17.70
CA PHE A 158 -0.53 -13.25 -17.16
C PHE A 158 -0.70 -13.25 -15.63
N ALA A 159 -1.43 -14.23 -15.08
CA ALA A 159 -1.62 -14.40 -13.63
C ALA A 159 -0.34 -14.88 -12.92
N ASP A 160 0.47 -15.69 -13.60
CA ASP A 160 1.70 -16.28 -13.07
C ASP A 160 2.89 -15.30 -13.00
N ILE A 161 2.78 -14.13 -13.62
CA ILE A 161 3.80 -13.08 -13.52
C ILE A 161 3.99 -12.70 -12.06
N ASN A 162 5.26 -12.72 -11.62
CA ASN A 162 5.65 -12.31 -10.28
C ASN A 162 5.11 -10.89 -9.99
N PHE A 163 4.49 -10.75 -8.81
CA PHE A 163 3.79 -9.53 -8.42
C PHE A 163 4.64 -8.26 -8.48
N LEU A 164 5.96 -8.37 -8.25
CA LEU A 164 6.89 -7.23 -8.26
C LEU A 164 7.17 -6.74 -9.69
N HIS A 165 7.32 -7.68 -10.64
CA HIS A 165 7.47 -7.36 -12.05
C HIS A 165 6.19 -6.74 -12.61
N PHE A 166 5.03 -7.27 -12.21
CA PHE A 166 3.74 -6.70 -12.55
C PHE A 166 3.58 -5.28 -11.98
N ALA A 167 4.00 -5.03 -10.74
CA ALA A 167 3.93 -3.71 -10.12
C ALA A 167 4.73 -2.66 -10.90
N LEU A 168 5.93 -3.03 -11.35
CA LEU A 168 6.79 -2.17 -12.16
C LEU A 168 6.15 -1.90 -13.53
N LEU A 169 5.61 -2.93 -14.20
CA LEU A 169 4.89 -2.77 -15.45
C LEU A 169 3.68 -1.85 -15.28
N LEU A 170 2.88 -2.05 -14.23
CA LEU A 170 1.71 -1.25 -13.93
C LEU A 170 2.10 0.21 -13.66
N PHE A 171 3.19 0.47 -12.95
CA PHE A 171 3.73 1.82 -12.73
C PHE A 171 4.06 2.52 -14.04
N PHE A 172 4.76 1.86 -14.97
CA PHE A 172 5.11 2.44 -16.26
C PHE A 172 3.87 2.70 -17.13
N LEU A 173 2.93 1.75 -17.21
CA LEU A 173 1.69 1.97 -17.96
C LEU A 173 0.86 3.13 -17.39
N CYS A 174 0.72 3.19 -16.06
CA CYS A 174 0.00 4.28 -15.40
C CYS A 174 0.69 5.62 -15.64
N SER A 175 2.02 5.66 -15.65
CA SER A 175 2.81 6.86 -15.95
C SER A 175 2.62 7.33 -17.40
N ILE A 176 2.61 6.41 -18.37
CA ILE A 176 2.35 6.72 -19.78
C ILE A 176 0.96 7.32 -19.94
N ILE A 177 -0.07 6.69 -19.35
CA ILE A 177 -1.46 7.18 -19.43
C ILE A 177 -1.61 8.54 -18.75
N LEU A 178 -0.99 8.72 -17.58
CA LEU A 178 -0.98 9.98 -16.86
C LEU A 178 -0.43 11.11 -17.72
N ILE A 179 0.71 10.90 -18.38
CA ILE A 179 1.34 11.89 -19.26
C ILE A 179 0.50 12.09 -20.52
N ALA A 180 0.10 11.03 -21.21
CA ALA A 180 -0.67 11.10 -22.46
C ALA A 180 -1.98 11.88 -22.27
N VAL A 181 -2.80 11.50 -21.29
CA VAL A 181 -4.08 12.17 -21.02
C VAL A 181 -3.87 13.60 -20.50
N SER A 182 -2.79 13.85 -19.76
CA SER A 182 -2.47 15.19 -19.29
C SER A 182 -2.09 16.14 -20.42
N TYR A 183 -1.46 15.64 -21.49
CA TYR A 183 -1.06 16.46 -22.65
C TYR A 183 -2.20 16.64 -23.66
N LEU A 184 -3.11 15.66 -23.76
CA LEU A 184 -4.27 15.73 -24.66
C LEU A 184 -5.36 16.68 -24.17
N LYS A 185 -5.48 16.90 -22.85
CA LYS A 185 -6.49 17.78 -22.25
C LYS A 185 -5.86 19.15 -21.90
N PRO A 186 -6.51 20.28 -22.21
CA PRO A 186 -6.01 21.59 -21.83
C PRO A 186 -5.96 21.74 -20.30
N LEU A 187 -4.96 22.46 -19.80
CA LEU A 187 -4.88 22.81 -18.38
C LEU A 187 -6.05 23.73 -18.02
N LYS A 188 -6.98 23.23 -17.18
CA LYS A 188 -7.98 24.08 -16.53
C LYS A 188 -7.30 24.84 -15.39
N GLU A 189 -7.14 26.15 -15.61
CA GLU A 189 -6.80 27.22 -14.66
C GLU A 189 -5.40 27.24 -14.00
N PRO A 190 -4.89 28.44 -13.64
CA PRO A 190 -3.63 28.59 -12.91
C PRO A 190 -3.80 28.06 -11.48
N ARG A 191 -3.22 26.88 -11.22
CA ARG A 191 -3.15 26.30 -9.87
C ARG A 191 -1.99 26.91 -9.10
N ASN A 192 -2.20 27.26 -7.84
CA ASN A 192 -1.13 27.55 -6.88
C ASN A 192 -0.34 26.26 -6.60
N LEU A 193 0.62 25.95 -7.47
CA LEU A 193 1.48 24.75 -7.40
C LEU A 193 2.72 24.98 -6.52
N GLU A 194 2.91 26.18 -5.96
CA GLU A 194 4.14 26.59 -5.24
C GLU A 194 4.44 25.76 -3.98
N LEU A 195 3.43 25.12 -3.37
CA LEU A 195 3.58 24.29 -2.17
C LEU A 195 3.34 22.79 -2.40
N VAL A 196 2.95 22.40 -3.62
CA VAL A 196 2.56 21.01 -3.94
C VAL A 196 3.54 20.35 -4.92
N THR A 197 4.33 21.17 -5.64
CA THR A 197 5.36 20.70 -6.56
C THR A 197 6.74 20.93 -5.97
N TYR A 198 7.70 20.09 -6.35
CA TYR A 198 9.07 20.21 -5.85
C TYR A 198 9.64 21.60 -6.12
N SER A 199 9.99 22.29 -5.04
CA SER A 199 10.77 23.52 -5.06
C SER A 199 12.12 23.23 -4.44
N ARG A 200 13.20 23.71 -5.09
CA ARG A 200 14.57 23.47 -4.62
C ARG A 200 14.72 24.10 -3.24
N SER A 201 14.81 23.26 -2.20
CA SER A 201 15.05 23.75 -0.86
C SER A 201 16.42 24.43 -0.80
N LYS A 202 16.46 25.66 -0.25
CA LYS A 202 17.71 26.40 0.00
C LYS A 202 18.43 25.94 1.29
N THR A 203 18.05 24.80 1.85
CA THR A 203 18.67 24.26 3.07
C THR A 203 20.11 23.85 2.78
N ALA A 204 21.07 24.44 3.50
CA ALA A 204 22.46 24.02 3.42
C ALA A 204 22.59 22.56 3.85
N PHE A 205 23.32 21.76 3.06
CA PHE A 205 23.60 20.36 3.41
C PHE A 205 24.44 20.32 4.69
N ASN A 206 23.89 19.71 5.75
CA ASN A 206 24.64 19.49 6.98
C ASN A 206 25.68 18.37 6.73
N SER A 207 26.97 18.67 6.92
CA SER A 207 28.07 17.71 6.71
C SER A 207 27.90 16.42 7.51
N LEU A 208 27.24 16.48 8.68
CA LEU A 208 26.91 15.30 9.47
C LEU A 208 25.89 14.38 8.77
N ASN A 209 24.83 14.96 8.18
CA ASN A 209 23.81 14.19 7.47
C ASN A 209 24.39 13.52 6.21
N VAL A 210 25.31 14.22 5.53
CA VAL A 210 26.01 13.67 4.36
C VAL A 210 26.92 12.51 4.80
N GLY A 211 27.68 12.69 5.88
CA GLY A 211 28.53 11.63 6.44
C GLY A 211 27.74 10.39 6.87
N LEU A 212 26.64 10.58 7.61
CA LEU A 212 25.75 9.48 8.02
C LEU A 212 25.12 8.76 6.82
N SER A 213 24.71 9.50 5.78
CA SER A 213 24.14 8.91 4.56
C SER A 213 25.16 8.07 3.79
N ILE A 214 26.39 8.57 3.63
CA ILE A 214 27.48 7.82 2.98
C ILE A 214 27.82 6.57 3.78
N GLY A 215 27.93 6.69 5.12
CA GLY A 215 28.18 5.55 6.00
C GLY A 215 27.10 4.47 5.88
N LEU A 216 25.83 4.87 5.83
CA LEU A 216 24.70 3.94 5.65
C LEU A 216 24.75 3.24 4.29
N VAL A 217 25.05 3.96 3.20
CA VAL A 217 25.18 3.36 1.86
C VAL A 217 26.34 2.37 1.80
N LEU A 218 27.50 2.73 2.37
CA LEU A 218 28.65 1.83 2.42
C LEU A 218 28.37 0.57 3.25
N LEU A 219 27.68 0.72 4.38
CA LEU A 219 27.28 -0.42 5.21
C LEU A 219 26.35 -1.36 4.43
N VAL A 220 25.35 -0.82 3.73
CA VAL A 220 24.42 -1.63 2.91
C VAL A 220 25.18 -2.34 1.78
N LEU A 221 26.10 -1.64 1.09
CA LEU A 221 26.91 -2.25 0.03
C LEU A 221 27.86 -3.32 0.57
N CYS A 222 28.47 -3.09 1.73
CA CYS A 222 29.34 -4.06 2.38
C CYS A 222 28.57 -5.33 2.76
N LEU A 223 27.40 -5.18 3.37
CA LEU A 223 26.52 -6.32 3.68
C LEU A 223 26.08 -7.05 2.41
N TRP A 224 25.73 -6.31 1.34
CA TRP A 224 25.39 -6.94 0.06
C TRP A 224 26.56 -7.77 -0.46
N ILE A 225 27.75 -7.20 -0.59
CA ILE A 225 28.93 -7.89 -1.15
C ILE A 225 29.33 -9.10 -0.29
N PHE A 226 29.17 -9.00 1.03
CA PHE A 226 29.51 -10.10 1.93
C PHE A 226 28.54 -11.29 1.83
N PHE A 227 27.25 -11.03 1.57
CA PHE A 227 26.19 -12.05 1.52
C PHE A 227 25.72 -12.42 0.10
N ALA A 228 26.21 -11.74 -0.94
CA ALA A 228 25.95 -12.05 -2.35
C ALA A 228 26.88 -13.15 -2.88
#